data_AF-A0A9D7PE37-F1
#
_entry.id   AF-A0A9D7PE37-F1
#
_cell.length_a   1.000
_cell.length_b   1.000
_cell.length_c   1.000
_cell.angle_alpha   90.00
_cell.angle_beta   90.00
_cell.angle_gamma   90.00
#
_symmetry.space_group_name_H-M   'P 1'
#
loop_
_entity.id
_entity.type
_entity.pdbx_description
1 polymer ?
#
loop_
_entity_poly.entity_id
_entity_poly.type
_entity_poly.pdbx_seq_one_letter_code
_entity_poly.pdbx_strand_id
1 'polypeptide(L)'
;MVASLTAPSTLSPTQLGQLRRQAEDLEGVFLNTLIKEMFASLKSSPDVMGGGFAEETWRSLQAEQLADGVARAGGVGLADALLPDLIALQETAQRHPNPTSAGAYR
;
A
#
# COMPACT_ATOMS: atom_id res chain seq x y z
N MET A 1 40.91 9.15 20.70
CA MET A 1 39.58 8.78 21.26
C MET A 1 38.56 8.95 20.16
N VAL A 2 38.13 7.88 19.49
CA VAL A 2 36.96 7.93 18.59
C VAL A 2 36.11 6.69 18.85
N ALA A 3 35.06 6.84 19.63
CA ALA A 3 34.01 5.84 19.76
C ALA A 3 32.72 6.52 19.31
N SER A 4 32.45 6.43 18.00
CA SER A 4 31.16 6.80 17.43
C SER A 4 30.18 5.70 17.80
N LEU A 5 29.29 5.96 18.77
CA LEU A 5 28.24 5.02 19.14
C LEU A 5 27.07 5.19 18.15
N THR A 6 26.98 4.26 17.20
CA THR A 6 25.84 4.08 16.30
C THR A 6 24.57 3.89 17.12
N ALA A 7 23.64 4.84 17.07
CA ALA A 7 22.33 4.69 17.71
C ALA A 7 21.50 3.65 16.94
N PRO A 8 20.93 2.62 17.60
CA PRO A 8 19.99 1.71 16.96
C PRO A 8 18.63 2.40 16.83
N SER A 9 18.18 2.66 15.60
CA SER A 9 16.83 3.14 15.31
C SER A 9 15.85 1.97 15.41
N THR A 10 15.47 1.55 16.62
CA THR A 10 14.45 0.49 16.75
C THR A 10 13.07 1.14 16.67
N LEU A 11 12.43 1.09 15.49
CA LEU A 11 11.01 1.40 15.36
C LEU A 11 10.22 0.62 16.41
N SER A 12 9.31 1.29 17.11
CA SER A 12 8.44 0.62 18.09
C SER A 12 7.48 -0.37 17.38
N PRO A 13 7.00 -1.42 18.08
CA PRO A 13 6.03 -2.37 17.50
C PRO A 13 4.79 -1.69 16.93
N THR A 14 4.34 -0.60 17.57
CA THR A 14 3.21 0.22 17.08
C THR A 14 3.52 0.89 15.75
N GLN A 15 4.72 1.47 15.59
CA GLN A 15 5.13 2.10 14.33
C GLN A 15 5.27 1.06 13.21
N LEU A 16 5.84 -0.12 13.52
CA LEU A 16 5.91 -1.21 12.55
C LEU A 16 4.51 -1.68 12.11
N GLY A 17 3.55 -1.78 13.04
CA GLY A 17 2.17 -2.09 12.72
C GLY A 17 1.51 -1.03 11.83
N GLN A 18 1.78 0.26 12.07
CA GLN A 18 1.30 1.36 11.23
C GLN A 18 1.89 1.33 9.83
N LEU A 19 3.20 1.08 9.70
CA LEU A 19 3.86 0.96 8.40
C LEU A 19 3.34 -0.25 7.61
N ARG A 20 3.12 -1.39 8.28
CA ARG A 20 2.51 -2.57 7.65
C ARG A 20 1.12 -2.25 7.12
N ARG A 21 0.31 -1.53 7.92
CA ARG A 21 -1.03 -1.11 7.49
C ARG A 21 -0.99 -0.19 6.26
N GLN A 22 -0.05 0.77 6.24
CA GLN A 22 0.15 1.64 5.08
C GLN A 22 0.57 0.85 3.83
N ALA A 23 1.42 -0.17 3.98
CA ALA A 23 1.82 -1.04 2.88
C ALA A 23 0.64 -1.84 2.31
N GLU A 24 -0.23 -2.37 3.18
CA GLU A 24 -1.48 -3.04 2.79
C GLU A 24 -2.44 -2.08 2.05
N ASP A 25 -2.61 -0.86 2.54
CA ASP A 25 -3.47 0.13 1.90
C ASP A 25 -2.93 0.54 0.50
N LEU A 26 -1.61 0.64 0.33
CA LEU A 26 -0.96 0.89 -0.97
C LEU A 26 -1.17 -0.28 -1.95
N GLU A 27 -1.03 -1.53 -1.47
CA GLU A 27 -1.33 -2.72 -2.28
C GLU A 27 -2.80 -2.71 -2.74
N GLY A 28 -3.73 -2.30 -1.88
CA GLY A 28 -5.14 -2.14 -2.24
C GLY A 28 -5.38 -1.15 -3.37
N VAL A 29 -4.72 0.01 -3.34
CA VAL A 29 -4.82 1.02 -4.43
C VAL A 29 -4.25 0.48 -5.74
N PHE A 30 -3.13 -0.26 -5.67
CA PHE A 30 -2.52 -0.88 -6.83
C PHE A 30 -3.43 -1.93 -7.45
N LEU A 31 -3.97 -2.86 -6.64
CA LEU A 31 -4.91 -3.88 -7.09
C LEU A 31 -6.16 -3.26 -7.73
N ASN A 32 -6.71 -2.21 -7.12
CA ASN A 32 -7.84 -1.49 -7.70
C ASN A 32 -7.52 -0.95 -9.10
N THR A 33 -6.35 -0.35 -9.27
CA THR A 33 -5.88 0.16 -10.56
C THR A 33 -5.72 -0.97 -11.59
N LEU A 34 -5.07 -2.07 -11.22
CA LEU A 34 -4.92 -3.22 -12.12
C LEU A 34 -6.26 -3.83 -12.54
N ILE A 35 -7.19 -3.99 -11.60
CA ILE A 35 -8.52 -4.55 -11.88
C ILE A 35 -9.28 -3.62 -12.84
N LYS A 36 -9.20 -2.30 -12.64
CA LYS A 36 -9.79 -1.31 -13.56
C LYS A 36 -9.22 -1.42 -14.97
N GLU A 37 -7.89 -1.49 -15.12
CA GLU A 37 -7.23 -1.64 -16.42
C GLU A 37 -7.62 -2.95 -17.10
N MET A 38 -7.70 -4.05 -16.34
CA MET A 38 -8.18 -5.34 -16.85
C MET A 38 -9.63 -5.22 -17.36
N PHE A 39 -10.53 -4.57 -16.62
CA PHE A 39 -11.91 -4.37 -17.08
C PHE A 39 -12.02 -3.42 -18.28
N ALA A 40 -11.22 -2.37 -18.33
CA ALA A 40 -11.16 -1.46 -19.46
C ALA A 40 -10.73 -2.20 -20.75
N SER A 41 -9.70 -3.05 -20.65
CA SER A 41 -9.23 -3.89 -21.74
C SER A 41 -10.31 -4.87 -22.25
N LEU A 42 -11.10 -5.46 -21.34
CA LEU A 42 -12.20 -6.36 -21.71
C LEU A 42 -13.36 -5.64 -22.42
N LYS A 43 -13.63 -4.37 -22.10
CA LYS A 43 -14.67 -3.56 -22.76
C LYS A 43 -14.29 -3.12 -24.19
N SER A 44 -13.02 -3.21 -24.58
CA SER A 44 -12.55 -2.80 -25.92
C SER A 44 -12.75 -3.84 -27.02
N SER A 45 -13.42 -4.96 -26.75
CA SER A 45 -13.76 -5.94 -27.79
C SER A 45 -14.98 -5.44 -28.61
N PRO A 46 -14.83 -5.17 -29.92
CA PRO A 46 -15.85 -4.48 -30.73
C PRO A 46 -17.17 -5.24 -30.93
N ASP A 47 -17.29 -6.48 -30.47
CA ASP A 47 -18.47 -7.34 -30.71
C ASP A 47 -19.45 -7.50 -29.53
N VAL A 48 -19.22 -6.85 -28.38
CA VAL A 48 -20.04 -7.10 -27.18
C VAL A 48 -21.16 -6.08 -27.00
N MET A 49 -22.03 -5.92 -28.00
CA MET A 49 -23.40 -5.38 -27.80
C MET A 49 -24.34 -6.44 -27.20
N GLY A 50 -23.84 -7.30 -26.31
CA GLY A 50 -24.53 -8.55 -25.91
C GLY A 50 -24.81 -8.75 -24.41
N GLY A 51 -24.28 -7.91 -23.53
CA GLY A 51 -24.42 -8.08 -22.09
C GLY A 51 -25.21 -6.96 -21.44
N GLY A 52 -26.50 -7.18 -21.20
CA GLY A 52 -27.36 -6.20 -20.51
C GLY A 52 -26.93 -5.95 -19.05
N PHE A 53 -27.63 -5.04 -18.36
CA PHE A 53 -27.39 -4.66 -16.95
C PHE A 53 -27.18 -5.85 -15.99
N ALA A 54 -27.87 -6.97 -16.23
CA ALA A 54 -27.74 -8.19 -15.44
C ALA A 54 -26.34 -8.84 -15.56
N GLU A 55 -25.73 -8.82 -16.76
CA GLU A 55 -24.38 -9.34 -16.96
C GLU A 55 -23.35 -8.40 -16.32
N GLU A 56 -23.51 -7.08 -16.47
CA GLU A 56 -22.61 -6.11 -15.83
C GLU A 56 -22.64 -6.25 -14.29
N THR A 57 -23.82 -6.45 -13.71
CA THR A 57 -23.98 -6.71 -12.27
C THR A 57 -23.31 -8.02 -11.85
N TRP A 58 -23.55 -9.11 -12.58
CA TRP A 58 -22.94 -10.42 -12.27
C TRP A 58 -21.40 -10.39 -12.41
N ARG A 59 -20.88 -9.73 -13.45
CA ARG A 59 -19.43 -9.58 -13.64
C ARG A 59 -18.82 -8.74 -12.52
N SER A 60 -19.50 -7.72 -12.04
CA SER A 60 -19.07 -6.91 -10.89
C SER A 60 -19.01 -7.75 -9.61
N LEU A 61 -20.08 -8.51 -9.31
CA LEU A 61 -20.11 -9.41 -8.15
C LEU A 61 -19.02 -10.50 -8.21
N GLN A 62 -18.77 -11.09 -9.38
CA GLN A 62 -17.66 -12.04 -9.56
C GLN A 62 -16.30 -11.37 -9.35
N ALA A 63 -16.13 -10.14 -9.84
CA ALA A 63 -14.90 -9.37 -9.65
C ALA A 63 -14.62 -9.13 -8.16
N GLU A 64 -15.64 -8.70 -7.42
CA GLU A 64 -15.57 -8.47 -5.99
C GLU A 64 -15.19 -9.75 -5.24
N GLN A 65 -15.84 -10.88 -5.55
CA GLN A 65 -15.54 -12.17 -4.90
C GLN A 65 -14.12 -12.66 -5.21
N LEU A 66 -13.62 -12.45 -6.43
CA LEU A 66 -12.25 -12.79 -6.79
C LEU A 66 -11.25 -11.89 -6.07
N ALA A 67 -11.51 -10.58 -6.02
CA ALA A 67 -10.68 -9.62 -5.30
C ALA A 67 -10.62 -9.93 -3.80
N ASP A 68 -11.76 -10.23 -3.17
CA ASP A 68 -11.85 -10.65 -1.78
C ASP A 68 -11.10 -11.97 -1.52
N GLY A 69 -11.20 -12.93 -2.46
CA GLY A 69 -10.46 -14.19 -2.39
C GLY A 69 -8.95 -13.98 -2.40
N VAL A 70 -8.44 -13.11 -3.28
CA VAL A 70 -7.02 -12.75 -3.37
C VAL A 70 -6.58 -12.00 -2.11
N ALA A 71 -7.36 -11.01 -1.65
CA ALA A 71 -7.03 -10.24 -0.44
C ALA A 71 -6.97 -11.14 0.80
N ARG A 72 -7.94 -12.05 0.98
CA ARG A 72 -7.96 -13.02 2.10
C ARG A 72 -6.83 -14.04 2.05
N ALA A 73 -6.33 -14.36 0.85
CA ALA A 73 -5.17 -15.22 0.68
C ALA A 73 -3.83 -14.51 1.01
N GLY A 74 -3.87 -13.24 1.42
CA GLY A 74 -2.69 -12.44 1.74
C GLY A 74 -2.34 -11.39 0.67
N GLY A 75 -3.26 -11.06 -0.23
CA GLY A 75 -3.00 -10.14 -1.33
C GLY A 75 -2.11 -10.77 -2.40
N VAL A 76 -1.32 -9.94 -3.09
CA VAL A 76 -0.30 -10.41 -4.05
C VAL A 76 1.11 -10.39 -3.43
N GLY A 77 1.23 -10.01 -2.15
CA GLY A 77 2.48 -9.94 -1.40
C GLY A 77 3.26 -8.65 -1.62
N LEU A 78 2.67 -7.63 -2.24
CA LEU A 78 3.33 -6.34 -2.46
C LEU A 78 3.54 -5.58 -1.15
N ALA A 79 2.62 -5.69 -0.20
CA ALA A 79 2.76 -5.04 1.10
C ALA A 79 4.03 -5.50 1.84
N ASP A 80 4.31 -6.81 1.84
CA ASP A 80 5.51 -7.36 2.47
C ASP A 80 6.79 -6.97 1.70
N ALA A 81 6.71 -6.80 0.37
CA ALA A 81 7.83 -6.33 -0.44
C ALA A 81 8.15 -4.83 -0.24
N LEU A 82 7.13 -4.00 0.01
CA LEU A 82 7.27 -2.54 0.20
C LEU A 82 7.64 -2.14 1.63
N LEU A 83 7.31 -2.98 2.62
CA LEU A 83 7.53 -2.66 4.03
C LEU A 83 8.98 -2.29 4.39
N PRO A 84 10.03 -2.99 3.90
CA PRO A 84 11.42 -2.61 4.16
C PRO A 84 11.77 -1.21 3.64
N ASP A 85 11.26 -0.84 2.46
CA ASP A 85 11.49 0.46 1.86
C ASP A 85 10.78 1.58 2.63
N LEU A 86 9.55 1.32 3.09
CA LEU A 86 8.82 2.24 3.97
C LEU A 86 9.53 2.44 5.31
N ILE A 87 10.10 1.38 5.89
CA ILE A 87 10.92 1.45 7.11
C ILE A 87 12.14 2.34 6.86
N ALA A 88 12.89 2.09 5.79
CA ALA A 88 14.07 2.88 5.44
C ALA A 88 13.72 4.36 5.24
N LEU A 89 12.62 4.65 4.53
CA LEU A 89 12.15 6.02 4.31
C LEU A 89 11.75 6.69 5.62
N GLN A 90 11.06 5.96 6.50
CA GLN A 90 10.65 6.46 7.81
C GLN A 90 11.85 6.76 8.72
N GLU A 91 12.90 5.93 8.67
CA GLU A 91 14.15 6.16 9.41
C GLU A 91 14.89 7.41 8.89
N THR A 92 14.95 7.62 7.56
CA THR A 92 15.55 8.84 7.00
C THR A 92 14.76 10.09 7.38
N ALA A 93 13.43 10.04 7.38
CA ALA A 93 12.58 11.15 7.78
C ALA A 93 12.71 11.48 9.27
N GLN A 94 12.83 10.46 10.14
CA GLN A 94 13.02 10.65 11.60
C GLN A 94 14.40 11.20 11.97
N ARG A 95 15.41 10.98 11.11
CA ARG A 95 16.78 11.49 11.31
C ARG A 95 16.92 13.00 11.18
N HIS A 96 15.84 13.70 10.81
CA HIS A 96 15.76 15.17 10.79
C HIS A 96 14.85 15.71 11.91
N PRO A 97 15.27 15.69 13.20
CA PRO A 97 14.65 16.55 14.20
C PRO A 97 15.04 18.00 13.89
N ASN A 98 14.03 18.84 13.63
CA ASN A 98 14.19 20.27 13.42
C ASN A 98 14.97 20.92 14.59
N PRO A 99 16.17 21.52 14.38
CA PRO A 99 17.00 22.00 15.49
C PRO A 99 16.59 23.37 16.06
N THR A 100 15.43 23.94 15.73
CA THR A 100 15.10 25.32 16.16
C THR A 100 13.66 25.49 16.67
N SER A 101 13.38 25.06 17.90
CA SER A 101 12.26 25.64 18.67
C SER A 101 12.39 25.54 20.20
N ALA A 102 13.54 25.11 20.75
CA ALA A 102 13.66 24.80 22.18
C ALA A 102 14.32 25.88 23.06
N GLY A 103 14.66 27.07 22.55
CA GLY A 103 15.30 28.06 23.43
C GLY A 103 15.64 29.39 22.80
N ALA A 104 14.64 30.21 22.47
CA ALA A 104 14.91 31.60 22.11
C ALA A 104 13.77 32.58 22.42
N TYR A 105 12.97 32.38 23.48
CA TYR A 105 12.21 33.47 24.09
C TYR A 105 12.11 33.21 25.61
N ARG A 106 13.14 33.66 26.33
CA ARG A 106 13.00 34.14 27.72
C ARG A 106 12.91 35.65 27.65
#